data_AF-A0A2E0T4M6-F1
#
_entry.id   AF-A0A2E0T4M6-F1
#
_cell.length_a   1.000
_cell.length_b   1.000
_cell.length_c   1.000
_cell.angle_alpha   90.00
_cell.angle_beta   90.00
_cell.angle_gamma   90.00
#
_symmetry.space_group_name_H-M   'P 1'
#
loop_
_entity.id
_entity.type
_entity.pdbx_description
1 polymer ?
#
loop_
_entity_poly.entity_id
_entity_poly.type
_entity_poly.pdbx_seq_one_letter_code
_entity_poly.pdbx_strand_id
1 'polypeptide(L)'
;MKSIVIGSGFGGIAAALRLRSKGHDVTLIEKHPDLGGRARVFKKGGFTFDAGPTVITAPFLIEELFSLFDKNYNDYINLTPLDVWYRFVF
;
A
#
# COMPACT_ATOMS: atom_id res chain seq x y z
N MET A 1 20.50 -10.45 8.09
CA MET A 1 19.61 -11.19 9.03
C MET A 1 18.39 -11.69 8.27
N LYS A 2 17.82 -12.85 8.62
CA LYS A 2 16.53 -13.31 8.04
C LYS A 2 15.38 -12.72 8.84
N SER A 3 14.35 -12.22 8.17
CA SER A 3 13.19 -11.60 8.81
C SER A 3 11.89 -12.06 8.15
N ILE A 4 10.88 -12.39 8.95
CA ILE A 4 9.55 -12.77 8.47
C ILE A 4 8.58 -11.68 8.89
N VAL A 5 7.80 -11.16 7.93
CA VAL A 5 6.70 -10.23 8.17
C VAL A 5 5.40 -10.95 7.84
N ILE A 6 4.44 -10.97 8.77
CA ILE A 6 3.14 -11.63 8.60
C ILE A 6 2.07 -10.57 8.42
N GLY A 7 1.36 -10.64 7.29
CA GLY A 7 0.35 -9.68 6.87
C GLY A 7 0.90 -8.65 5.89
N SER A 8 0.23 -8.51 4.75
CA SER A 8 0.61 -7.60 3.66
C SER A 8 -0.25 -6.34 3.56
N GLY A 9 -0.79 -5.87 4.68
CA GLY A 9 -1.37 -4.52 4.74
C GLY A 9 -0.28 -3.44 4.57
N PHE A 10 -0.68 -2.16 4.47
CA PHE A 10 0.28 -1.05 4.31
C PHE A 10 1.44 -1.08 5.31
N GLY A 11 1.14 -1.32 6.60
CA GLY A 11 2.18 -1.42 7.62
C GLY A 11 3.15 -2.59 7.42
N GLY A 12 2.64 -3.76 7.02
CA GLY A 12 3.46 -4.94 6.77
C GLY A 12 4.35 -4.79 5.53
N ILE A 13 3.80 -4.26 4.44
CA ILE A 13 4.57 -3.92 3.24
C ILE A 13 5.64 -2.88 3.57
N ALA A 14 5.28 -1.79 4.25
CA ALA A 14 6.22 -0.75 4.65
C ALA A 14 7.36 -1.29 5.54
N ALA A 15 7.04 -2.15 6.51
CA ALA A 15 8.04 -2.79 7.37
C ALA A 15 8.95 -3.72 6.56
N ALA A 16 8.39 -4.55 5.68
CA ALA A 16 9.16 -5.46 4.83
C ALA A 16 10.14 -4.71 3.91
N LEU A 17 9.68 -3.63 3.27
CA LEU A 17 10.50 -2.77 2.43
C LEU A 17 11.64 -2.11 3.22
N ARG A 18 11.36 -1.56 4.40
CA ARG A 18 12.40 -0.95 5.26
C ARG A 18 13.41 -1.95 5.81
N LEU A 19 12.99 -3.20 6.06
CA LEU A 19 13.93 -4.27 6.43
C LEU A 19 14.79 -4.68 5.23
N ARG A 20 14.19 -4.81 4.04
CA ARG A 20 14.91 -5.10 2.79
C ARG A 20 15.94 -4.02 2.46
N SER A 21 15.61 -2.74 2.60
CA SER A 21 16.56 -1.63 2.35
C SER A 21 17.74 -1.63 3.33
N LYS A 22 17.57 -2.22 4.52
CA LYS A 22 18.65 -2.46 5.51
C LYS A 22 19.44 -3.75 5.26
N GLY A 23 19.25 -4.43 4.13
CA GLY A 23 20.00 -5.65 3.78
C GLY A 23 19.50 -6.92 4.46
N HIS A 24 18.29 -6.92 5.04
CA HIS A 24 17.69 -8.15 5.54
C HIS A 24 17.21 -9.05 4.40
N ASP A 25 17.27 -10.36 4.58
CA ASP A 25 16.57 -11.33 3.74
C ASP A 25 15.14 -11.47 4.29
N VAL A 26 14.15 -10.88 3.59
CA VAL A 26 12.79 -10.71 4.11
C VAL A 26 11.81 -11.60 3.37
N THR A 27 11.05 -12.39 4.13
CA THR A 27 9.87 -13.10 3.64
C THR A 27 8.61 -12.39 4.13
N LEU A 28 7.73 -11.96 3.21
CA LEU A 28 6.41 -11.43 3.52
C LEU A 28 5.36 -12.51 3.28
N ILE A 29 4.51 -12.77 4.26
CA ILE A 29 3.48 -13.81 4.21
C ILE A 29 2.11 -13.14 4.27
N GLU A 30 1.21 -13.51 3.37
CA GLU A 30 -0.18 -13.07 3.33
C GLU A 30 -1.11 -14.29 3.29
N LYS A 31 -2.22 -14.23 4.05
CA LYS A 31 -3.23 -15.29 4.08
C LYS A 31 -4.18 -15.22 2.89
N HIS A 32 -4.30 -14.05 2.28
CA HIS A 32 -5.15 -13.79 1.12
C HIS A 32 -4.41 -14.10 -0.19
N PRO A 33 -5.14 -14.33 -1.31
CA PRO A 33 -4.53 -14.62 -2.61
C PRO A 33 -3.70 -13.46 -3.18
N ASP A 34 -3.92 -12.25 -2.67
CA ASP A 34 -3.35 -10.99 -3.12
C ASP A 34 -2.82 -10.16 -1.94
N LEU A 35 -1.89 -9.25 -2.23
CA LEU A 35 -1.36 -8.32 -1.24
C LEU A 35 -2.39 -7.22 -0.90
N GLY A 36 -2.21 -6.58 0.25
CA GLY A 36 -3.01 -5.43 0.68
C GLY A 36 -3.73 -5.64 2.02
N GLY A 37 -3.78 -6.87 2.53
CA GLY A 37 -4.33 -7.20 3.86
C GLY A 37 -5.81 -6.82 4.02
N ARG A 38 -6.10 -5.70 4.71
CA ARG A 38 -7.46 -5.13 4.82
C ARG A 38 -7.78 -4.10 3.72
N ALA A 39 -6.75 -3.55 3.08
CA ALA A 39 -6.89 -2.57 2.02
C ALA A 39 -6.93 -3.21 0.61
N ARG A 40 -7.43 -4.45 0.51
CA ARG A 40 -7.44 -5.17 -0.76
C ARG A 40 -8.54 -4.66 -1.68
N VAL A 41 -8.36 -4.96 -2.95
CA VAL A 41 -9.30 -4.66 -4.01
C VAL A 41 -9.90 -5.98 -4.48
N PHE A 42 -11.22 -6.07 -4.58
CA PHE A 42 -11.88 -7.26 -5.09
C PHE A 42 -12.89 -6.93 -6.18
N LYS A 43 -13.13 -7.88 -7.08
CA LYS A 43 -14.09 -7.71 -8.19
C LYS A 43 -15.35 -8.52 -7.93
N LYS A 44 -16.51 -7.93 -8.16
CA LYS A 44 -17.81 -8.60 -8.01
C LYS A 44 -18.82 -7.99 -8.99
N GLY A 45 -19.50 -8.85 -9.76
CA GLY A 45 -20.55 -8.40 -10.69
C GLY A 45 -20.09 -7.40 -11.75
N GLY A 46 -18.84 -7.49 -12.22
CA GLY A 46 -18.26 -6.55 -13.20
C GLY A 46 -17.69 -5.25 -12.61
N PHE A 47 -17.84 -5.03 -11.30
CA PHE A 47 -17.32 -3.84 -10.61
C PHE A 47 -16.08 -4.18 -9.78
N THR A 48 -15.28 -3.15 -9.51
CA THR A 48 -14.10 -3.19 -8.62
C THR A 48 -14.47 -2.49 -7.32
N PHE A 49 -14.15 -3.11 -6.19
CA PHE A 49 -14.44 -2.60 -4.85
C PHE A 49 -13.15 -2.47 -4.04
N ASP A 50 -12.90 -1.28 -3.53
CA ASP A 50 -11.83 -1.02 -2.58
C ASP A 50 -12.34 -1.25 -1.16
N ALA A 51 -11.73 -2.21 -0.45
CA ALA A 51 -12.07 -2.47 0.96
C ALA A 51 -11.28 -1.58 1.94
N GLY A 52 -10.26 -0.88 1.44
CA GLY A 52 -9.35 -0.05 2.21
C GLY A 52 -9.72 1.42 2.26
N PRO A 53 -9.03 2.21 3.10
CA PRO A 53 -9.11 3.67 3.04
C PRO A 53 -8.57 4.16 1.69
N THR A 54 -9.36 4.97 0.98
CA THR A 54 -9.03 5.51 -0.34
C THR A 54 -8.54 6.96 -0.31
N VAL A 55 -8.77 7.68 0.78
CA VAL A 55 -8.30 9.07 0.96
C VAL A 55 -6.87 9.07 1.47
N ILE A 56 -5.96 9.60 0.66
CA ILE A 56 -4.54 9.74 1.00
C ILE A 56 -4.24 11.21 1.33
N THR A 57 -3.93 11.50 2.59
CA THR A 57 -3.57 12.85 3.07
C THR A 57 -2.08 13.05 3.25
N ALA A 58 -1.30 11.96 3.29
CA ALA A 58 0.16 11.98 3.49
C ALA A 58 0.89 11.19 2.39
N PRO A 59 0.84 11.65 1.13
CA PRO A 59 1.42 10.93 -0.01
C PRO A 59 2.94 10.76 0.09
N PHE A 60 3.63 11.68 0.78
CA PHE A 60 5.06 11.63 1.01
C PHE A 60 5.53 10.36 1.75
N LEU A 61 4.65 9.69 2.52
CA LEU A 61 4.98 8.41 3.15
C LEU A 61 5.10 7.27 2.14
N ILE A 62 4.34 7.34 1.04
CA ILE A 62 4.47 6.39 -0.08
C ILE A 62 5.76 6.68 -0.82
N GLU A 63 6.00 7.95 -1.15
CA GLU A 63 7.23 8.41 -1.81
C GLU A 63 8.48 7.94 -1.06
N GLU A 64 8.53 8.10 0.27
CA GLU A 64 9.64 7.67 1.10
C GLU A 64 9.98 6.19 0.90
N LEU A 65 8.96 5.31 0.78
CA LEU A 65 9.17 3.87 0.58
C LEU A 65 9.79 3.54 -0.79
N PHE A 66 9.42 4.28 -1.84
CA PHE A 66 10.00 4.11 -3.17
C PHE A 66 11.44 4.64 -3.23
N SER A 67 11.70 5.78 -2.59
CA SER A 67 13.03 6.38 -2.50
C SER A 67 14.06 5.49 -1.81
N LEU A 68 13.63 4.57 -0.93
CA LEU A 68 14.53 3.55 -0.33
C LEU A 68 15.21 2.64 -1.36
N PHE A 69 14.71 2.60 -2.60
CA PHE A 69 15.19 1.74 -3.68
C PHE A 69 15.48 2.52 -4.97
N ASP A 70 15.69 3.84 -4.86
CA ASP A 70 15.94 4.73 -6.00
C ASP A 70 14.84 4.67 -7.08
N LYS A 71 13.58 4.51 -6.66
CA LYS A 71 12.41 4.45 -7.54
C LYS A 71 11.54 5.69 -7.41
N ASN A 72 10.90 6.07 -8.52
CA ASN A 72 9.86 7.08 -8.52
C ASN A 72 8.50 6.40 -8.32
N TYR A 73 7.71 6.84 -7.32
CA TYR A 73 6.40 6.24 -7.05
C TYR A 73 5.40 6.48 -8.19
N ASN A 74 5.58 7.54 -8.98
CA ASN A 74 4.71 7.88 -10.11
C ASN A 74 4.76 6.83 -11.24
N ASP A 75 5.82 6.02 -11.30
CA ASP A 75 5.93 4.92 -12.27
C ASP A 75 5.02 3.73 -11.92
N TYR A 76 4.46 3.72 -10.70
CA TYR A 76 3.70 2.60 -10.14
C TYR A 76 2.30 2.99 -9.70
N ILE A 77 2.12 4.24 -9.24
CA ILE A 77 0.89 4.72 -8.62
C ILE A 77 0.54 6.09 -9.20
N ASN A 78 -0.70 6.25 -9.65
CA ASN A 78 -1.26 7.55 -10.01
C ASN A 78 -2.15 8.07 -8.88
N LEU A 79 -1.68 9.09 -8.15
CA LEU A 79 -2.50 9.77 -7.14
C LEU A 79 -3.36 10.85 -7.80
N THR A 80 -4.67 10.70 -7.70
CA THR A 80 -5.61 11.65 -8.29
C THR A 80 -6.02 12.69 -7.24
N PRO A 81 -5.79 13.99 -7.47
CA PRO A 81 -6.24 15.03 -6.56
C PRO A 81 -7.77 15.09 -6.53
N LEU A 82 -8.33 15.33 -5.35
CA LEU A 82 -9.77 15.52 -5.17
C LEU A 82 -10.06 17.01 -4.97
N ASP A 83 -10.85 17.59 -5.88
CA ASP A 83 -11.31 18.98 -5.77
C ASP A 83 -12.28 19.17 -4.59
N VAL A 84 -13.01 18.11 -4.23
CA VAL A 84 -13.96 18.09 -3.12
C VAL A 84 -13.62 16.92 -2.21
N TRP A 85 -13.31 17.21 -0.94
CA TRP A 85 -12.91 16.19 0.03
C TRP A 85 -14.11 15.38 0.53
N TYR A 86 -15.22 16.07 0.82
CA TYR A 86 -16.49 15.45 1.20
C TYR A 86 -17.64 16.45 1.00
N ARG A 87 -18.86 15.94 0.85
CA ARG A 87 -20.10 16.73 0.75
C ARG A 87 -21.07 16.22 1.81
N PHE A 88 -21.57 17.12 2.65
CA PHE A 88 -22.68 16.81 3.55
C PHE A 88 -24.00 16.86 2.77
N VAL A 89 -24.85 15.86 2.98
CA VAL A 89 -26.22 15.79 2.44
C VAL A 89 -27.13 15.47 3.62
N PHE A 90 -28.20 16.24 3.78
CA PHE A 90 -29.18 16.12 4.86
C PHE A 90 -30.53 15.68 4.30
#